data_AF-A0A0F8XD89-F1
#
_entry.id   AF-A0A0F8XD89-F1
#
_cell.length_a   1.000
_cell.length_b   1.000
_cell.length_c   1.000
_cell.angle_alpha   90.00
_cell.angle_beta   90.00
_cell.angle_gamma   90.00
#
_symmetry.space_group_name_H-M   'P 1'
#
loop_
_entity.id
_entity.type
_entity.pdbx_description
1 polymer ?
#
loop_
_entity_poly.entity_id
_entity_poly.type
_entity_poly.pdbx_seq_one_letter_code
_entity_poly.pdbx_strand_id
1 'polypeptide(L)'
;NPSMPVIPDLGIYGSSDPVAIDRACIDAETNAPGLPILNKDGEWTTPLEPGVEKFKAMIPYLDPLWVFEAAVRNNLGNISYKLIKI
;
A
#
# COMPACT_ATOMS: atom_id res chain seq x y z
N ASN A 1 9.22 -16.65 0.88
CA ASN A 1 8.16 -17.16 1.78
C ASN A 1 6.90 -16.31 1.56
N PRO A 2 5.79 -16.86 1.04
CA PRO A 2 4.59 -16.08 0.70
C PRO A 2 3.88 -15.47 1.92
N SER A 3 4.16 -15.93 3.14
CA SER A 3 3.55 -15.41 4.38
C SER A 3 4.37 -14.31 5.05
N MET A 4 5.46 -13.86 4.43
CA MET A 4 6.33 -12.86 5.01
C MET A 4 5.80 -11.45 4.70
N PRO A 5 5.61 -10.58 5.71
CA PRO A 5 5.19 -9.20 5.46
C PRO A 5 6.32 -8.43 4.78
N VAL A 6 5.93 -7.57 3.84
CA VAL A 6 6.83 -6.70 3.05
C VAL A 6 6.81 -5.25 3.52
N ILE A 7 5.86 -4.90 4.39
CA ILE A 7 5.61 -3.57 4.95
C ILE A 7 5.43 -3.76 6.47
N PRO A 8 5.94 -2.85 7.32
CA PRO A 8 5.71 -2.91 8.77
C PRO A 8 4.23 -2.72 9.12
N ASP A 9 3.87 -3.02 10.37
CA ASP A 9 2.57 -2.61 10.91
C ASP A 9 2.47 -1.08 10.93
N LEU A 10 1.42 -0.53 10.29
CA LEU A 10 1.15 0.91 10.19
C LEU A 10 -0.04 1.34 11.06
N GLY A 11 -0.59 0.44 11.86
CA GLY A 11 -1.75 0.66 12.70
C GLY A 11 -3.09 0.41 11.97
N ILE A 12 -4.16 0.87 12.60
CA ILE A 12 -5.53 0.64 12.14
C ILE A 12 -6.12 1.96 11.62
N TYR A 13 -6.67 1.91 10.43
CA TYR A 13 -7.35 3.03 9.78
C TYR A 13 -8.86 2.77 9.76
N GLY A 14 -9.67 3.83 9.79
CA GLY A 14 -11.13 3.73 9.72
C GLY A 14 -11.73 4.83 8.86
N SER A 15 -12.75 4.47 8.06
CA SER A 15 -13.54 5.40 7.25
C SER A 15 -14.91 4.78 6.96
N SER A 16 -15.92 5.62 6.70
CA SER A 16 -17.18 5.20 6.10
C SER A 16 -17.15 5.17 4.56
N ASP A 17 -16.17 5.86 3.95
CA ASP A 17 -15.92 5.81 2.51
C ASP A 17 -14.89 4.70 2.21
N PRO A 18 -15.27 3.62 1.49
CA PRO A 18 -14.42 2.46 1.26
C PRO A 18 -13.27 2.75 0.29
N VAL A 19 -13.39 3.74 -0.59
CA VAL A 19 -12.30 4.12 -1.52
C VAL A 19 -11.29 5.01 -0.80
N ALA A 20 -11.78 5.91 0.05
CA ALA A 20 -10.93 6.82 0.81
C ALA A 20 -10.01 6.08 1.79
N ILE A 21 -10.52 5.02 2.44
CA ILE A 21 -9.72 4.21 3.35
C ILE A 21 -8.62 3.43 2.63
N ASP A 22 -8.95 2.79 1.52
CA ASP A 22 -7.98 2.05 0.73
C ASP A 22 -6.90 2.99 0.19
N ARG A 23 -7.28 4.19 -0.26
CA ARG A 23 -6.34 5.21 -0.70
C ARG A 23 -5.41 5.68 0.42
N ALA A 24 -5.94 5.90 1.62
CA ALA A 24 -5.13 6.26 2.79
C ALA A 24 -4.14 5.16 3.17
N CYS A 25 -4.54 3.88 3.08
CA CYS A 25 -3.67 2.74 3.33
C CYS A 25 -2.52 2.64 2.31
N ILE A 26 -2.79 2.84 1.01
CA ILE A 26 -1.73 2.85 -0.02
C ILE A 26 -0.78 4.04 0.18
N ASP A 27 -1.29 5.22 0.51
CA ASP A 27 -0.41 6.36 0.79
C ASP A 27 0.46 6.12 2.04
N ALA A 28 -0.08 5.47 3.08
CA ALA A 28 0.69 5.11 4.27
C ALA A 28 1.79 4.07 3.95
N GLU A 29 1.45 3.05 3.16
CA GLU A 29 2.35 2.03 2.66
C GLU A 29 3.51 2.64 1.83
N THR A 30 3.18 3.55 0.92
CA THR A 30 4.18 4.19 0.07
C THR A 30 5.14 5.01 0.92
N ASN A 31 4.64 5.71 1.95
CA ASN A 31 5.45 6.48 2.89
C ASN A 31 6.21 5.65 3.92
N ALA A 32 5.90 4.36 4.09
CA ALA A 32 6.60 3.47 5.00
C ALA A 32 7.88 2.90 4.35
N PRO A 33 8.92 2.57 5.13
CA PRO A 33 10.01 1.73 4.61
C PRO A 33 9.49 0.32 4.34
N GLY A 34 10.04 -0.36 3.33
CA GLY A 34 9.83 -1.79 3.16
C GLY A 34 10.49 -2.59 4.27
N LEU A 35 10.07 -3.84 4.46
CA LEU A 35 10.77 -4.81 5.30
C LEU A 35 11.79 -5.59 4.48
N PRO A 36 12.95 -5.95 5.07
CA PRO A 36 13.87 -6.87 4.42
C PRO A 36 13.20 -8.24 4.30
N ILE A 37 13.27 -8.87 3.13
CA ILE A 37 12.71 -10.20 2.89
C ILE A 37 13.80 -11.18 2.48
N LEU A 38 13.57 -12.47 2.71
CA LEU A 38 14.44 -13.52 2.18
C LEU A 38 14.17 -13.74 0.70
N ASN A 39 15.20 -13.57 -0.12
CA ASN A 39 15.15 -13.90 -1.54
C ASN A 39 15.15 -15.42 -1.76
N LYS A 40 15.04 -15.85 -3.02
CA LYS A 40 15.03 -17.27 -3.42
C LYS A 40 16.32 -18.02 -3.05
N ASP A 41 17.42 -17.29 -2.86
CA ASP A 41 18.76 -17.81 -2.57
C ASP A 41 19.06 -17.83 -1.06
N GLY A 42 18.09 -17.39 -0.22
CA GLY A 42 18.22 -17.38 1.24
C GLY A 42 18.94 -16.16 1.81
N GLU A 43 19.09 -15.09 1.03
CA GLU A 43 19.73 -13.85 1.44
C GLU A 43 18.69 -12.76 1.74
N TRP A 44 19.01 -11.89 2.69
CA TRP A 44 18.16 -10.75 3.01
C TRP A 44 18.26 -9.66 1.94
N THR A 45 17.12 -9.19 1.45
CA THR A 45 17.06 -8.05 0.52
C THR A 45 17.28 -6.73 1.25
N THR A 46 17.79 -5.73 0.53
CA THR A 46 17.74 -4.35 0.98
C THR A 46 16.27 -3.90 1.10
N PRO A 47 15.88 -3.28 2.22
CA PRO A 47 14.57 -2.64 2.35
C PRO A 47 14.29 -1.64 1.23
N LEU A 48 13.04 -1.57 0.77
CA LEU A 48 12.61 -0.51 -0.14
C LEU A 48 12.52 0.82 0.61
N GLU A 49 12.96 1.90 -0.03
CA GLU A 49 12.92 3.24 0.56
C GLU A 49 11.47 3.76 0.75
N PRO A 50 11.23 4.61 1.76
CA PRO A 50 10.04 5.45 1.83
C PRO A 50 9.83 6.25 0.53
N GLY A 51 8.58 6.41 0.10
CA GLY A 51 8.18 7.09 -1.13
C GLY A 51 8.14 6.19 -2.37
N VAL A 52 8.69 4.98 -2.32
CA VAL A 52 8.51 3.97 -3.36
C VAL A 52 7.19 3.23 -3.12
N GLU A 53 6.34 3.10 -4.11
CA GLU A 53 5.09 2.32 -4.02
C GLU A 53 5.41 0.82 -4.19
N LYS A 54 5.09 -0.02 -3.18
CA LYS A 54 5.62 -1.40 -3.11
C LYS A 54 4.85 -2.36 -4.02
N PHE A 55 3.57 -2.15 -4.33
CA PHE A 55 2.85 -3.00 -5.29
C PHE A 55 3.55 -3.00 -6.65
N LYS A 56 3.88 -1.83 -7.18
CA LYS A 56 4.64 -1.68 -8.43
C LYS A 56 6.09 -2.16 -8.30
N ALA A 57 6.74 -1.94 -7.16
CA ALA A 57 8.10 -2.42 -6.94
C ALA A 57 8.19 -3.95 -6.95
N MET A 58 7.18 -4.64 -6.41
CA MET A 58 7.12 -6.11 -6.36
C MET A 58 6.46 -6.74 -7.58
N ILE A 59 5.48 -6.07 -8.17
CA ILE A 59 4.68 -6.54 -9.31
C ILE A 59 4.72 -5.43 -10.38
N PRO A 60 5.74 -5.40 -11.26
CA PRO A 60 6.02 -4.25 -12.14
C PRO A 60 4.88 -3.84 -13.08
N TYR A 61 3.95 -4.74 -13.36
CA TYR A 61 2.81 -4.54 -14.25
C TYR A 61 1.50 -4.18 -13.51
N LEU A 62 1.54 -4.04 -12.18
CA LEU A 62 0.40 -3.63 -11.36
C LEU A 62 0.50 -2.13 -11.04
N ASP A 63 -0.55 -1.38 -11.37
CA ASP A 63 -0.74 -0.01 -10.91
C ASP A 63 -2.00 0.06 -10.04
N PRO A 64 -1.86 0.35 -8.73
CA PRO A 64 -3.02 0.42 -7.84
C PRO A 64 -4.02 1.53 -8.23
N LEU A 65 -3.58 2.56 -8.97
CA LEU A 65 -4.47 3.64 -9.42
C LEU A 65 -5.61 3.13 -10.30
N TRP A 66 -5.42 2.06 -11.06
CA TRP A 66 -6.48 1.49 -11.91
C TRP A 66 -7.68 1.02 -11.11
N VAL A 67 -7.45 0.46 -9.91
CA VAL A 67 -8.52 -0.01 -9.01
C VAL A 67 -9.29 1.18 -8.46
N PHE A 68 -8.59 2.24 -8.04
CA PHE A 68 -9.24 3.45 -7.55
C PHE A 68 -10.06 4.17 -8.63
N GLU A 69 -9.51 4.30 -9.84
CA GLU A 69 -10.24 4.88 -10.97
C GLU A 69 -11.52 4.10 -11.29
N ALA A 70 -11.44 2.77 -11.32
CA ALA A 70 -12.61 1.93 -11.53
C ALA A 70 -13.63 2.08 -10.40
N ALA A 71 -13.20 2.13 -9.14
CA ALA A 71 -14.09 2.29 -7.99
C ALA A 71 -14.82 3.63 -8.00
N VAL A 72 -14.11 4.73 -8.30
CA VAL A 72 -14.71 6.07 -8.44
C VAL A 72 -15.68 6.11 -9.61
N ARG A 73 -15.33 5.54 -10.78
CA ARG A 73 -16.24 5.47 -11.95
C ARG A 73 -17.54 4.70 -11.66
N ASN A 74 -17.50 3.76 -10.71
CA ASN A 74 -18.66 2.98 -10.26
C ASN A 74 -19.36 3.58 -9.02
N ASN A 75 -19.06 4.82 -8.64
CA ASN A 75 -19.65 5.51 -7.48
C ASN A 75 -19.46 4.78 -6.13
N LEU A 76 -18.34 4.09 -5.94
CA LEU A 76 -18.07 3.38 -4.68
C LEU A 76 -17.52 4.30 -3.58
N GLY A 77 -16.99 5.47 -3.93
CA GLY A 77 -16.38 6.40 -2.97
C GLY A 77 -15.45 7.42 -3.64
N ASN A 78 -14.61 8.07 -2.83
CA ASN A 78 -13.68 9.11 -3.29
C ASN A 78 -12.23 8.79 -2.92
N ILE A 79 -11.29 9.21 -3.78
CA ILE A 79 -9.85 9.14 -3.50
C ILE A 79 -9.36 10.26 -2.57
N SER A 80 -10.15 11.32 -2.39
CA SER A 80 -9.80 12.43 -1.52
C SER A 80 -10.14 12.07 -0.08
N TYR A 81 -9.19 12.26 0.83
CA TYR A 81 -9.37 12.00 2.25
C TYR A 81 -8.57 13.01 3.09
N LYS A 82 -8.90 13.08 4.37
CA LYS A 82 -8.13 13.82 5.37
C LYS A 82 -7.80 12.88 6.52
N LEU A 83 -6.52 12.72 6.81
CA LEU A 83 -6.09 11.93 7.96
C LEU A 83 -6.37 12.69 9.26
N ILE A 84 -7.05 12.06 10.20
CA ILE A 84 -7.32 12.58 11.55
C ILE A 84 -6.71 11.59 12.54
N LYS A 85 -5.73 12.03 13.33
CA LYS A 85 -5.13 11.21 14.38
C LYS A 85 -5.96 11.37 15.66
N ILE A 86 -6.35 10.25 16.24
CA ILE A 86 -7.09 10.14 17.50
C ILE A 86 -6.10 9.85 18.64
#